data_AF-A0A327SFE4-F1
#
_entry.id   AF-A0A327SFE4-F1
#
_cell.length_a   1.000
_cell.length_b   1.000
_cell.length_c   1.000
_cell.angle_alpha   90.00
_cell.angle_beta   90.00
_cell.angle_gamma   90.00
#
_symmetry.space_group_name_H-M   'P 1'
#
loop_
_entity.id
_entity.type
_entity.pdbx_description
1 polymer ?
#
loop_
_entity_poly.entity_id
_entity_poly.type
_entity_poly.pdbx_seq_one_letter_code
_entity_poly.pdbx_strand_id
1 'polypeptide(L)' 'QIYESTSIVITTNKKPTEWAKMLDDEVIATALLDRLLFRCEIINLTGESHRLENRQTFFES' A
#
# COMPACT_ATOMS: atom_id res chain seq x y z
N GLN A 1 3.14 4.03 22.77
CA GLN A 1 4.19 3.11 22.28
C GLN A 1 3.51 2.08 21.39
N ILE A 2 3.63 2.21 20.07
CA ILE A 2 3.01 1.29 19.07
C ILE A 2 4.11 0.55 18.28
N TYR A 3 5.32 1.11 18.25
CA TYR A 3 6.49 0.52 17.60
C TYR A 3 6.85 -0.81 18.27
N GLU A 4 6.96 -1.88 17.45
CA GLU A 4 7.26 -3.27 17.86
C GLU A 4 6.23 -3.98 18.76
N SER A 5 5.14 -3.32 19.14
CA SER A 5 4.07 -3.90 19.97
C SER A 5 2.80 -4.27 19.19
N THR A 6 2.73 -3.92 17.91
CA THR A 6 1.50 -4.08 17.11
C THR A 6 1.85 -4.34 15.65
N SER A 7 1.18 -5.33 15.04
CA SER A 7 1.28 -5.61 13.61
C SER A 7 0.48 -4.59 12.82
N ILE A 8 1.09 -4.06 11.74
CA ILE A 8 0.46 -3.09 10.86
C ILE A 8 0.35 -3.72 9.47
N VAL A 9 -0.86 -3.74 8.91
CA VAL A 9 -1.11 -4.15 7.52
C VAL A 9 -1.41 -2.91 6.71
N ILE A 10 -0.66 -2.70 5.62
CA ILE A 10 -0.85 -1.55 4.72
C ILE A 10 -1.09 -2.07 3.32
N THR A 11 -2.17 -1.60 2.69
CA THR A 11 -2.48 -1.87 1.29
C THR A 11 -2.25 -0.62 0.46
N THR A 12 -1.49 -0.73 -0.62
CA THR A 12 -1.17 0.38 -1.51
C THR A 12 -1.26 -0.06 -2.97
N ASN A 13 -1.57 0.87 -3.86
CA ASN A 13 -1.41 0.70 -5.31
C ASN A 13 -0.11 1.33 -5.84
N LYS A 14 0.77 1.81 -4.94
CA LYS A 14 2.04 2.46 -5.25
C LYS A 14 3.21 1.68 -4.67
N LYS A 15 4.33 1.63 -5.39
CA LYS A 15 5.52 0.94 -4.87
C LYS A 15 6.08 1.70 -3.65
N PRO A 16 6.71 1.01 -2.67
CA PRO A 16 7.30 1.68 -1.51
C PRO A 16 8.25 2.85 -1.86
N THR A 17 8.97 2.75 -2.99
CA THR A 17 9.87 3.81 -3.50
C THR A 17 9.14 5.08 -3.95
N GLU A 18 7.86 5.00 -4.29
CA GLU A 18 7.03 6.16 -4.65
C GLU A 18 6.46 6.86 -3.42
N TRP A 19 6.42 6.20 -2.26
CA TRP A 19 5.79 6.76 -1.06
C TRP A 19 6.58 7.93 -0.49
N ALA A 20 7.92 7.88 -0.55
CA ALA A 20 8.77 8.97 -0.05
C ALA A 20 8.46 10.30 -0.76
N LYS A 21 8.10 10.23 -2.05
CA LYS A 21 7.75 11.39 -2.88
C LYS A 21 6.31 11.87 -2.67
N MET A 22 5.43 11.04 -2.12
CA MET A 22 4.03 11.38 -1.86
C MET A 22 3.87 12.15 -0.55
N LEU A 23 4.82 12.00 0.36
CA LEU A 23 4.83 12.68 1.65
C LEU A 23 5.55 14.03 1.47
N ASP A 24 4.85 15.13 1.76
CA ASP A 24 5.34 16.51 1.54
C ASP A 24 6.68 16.84 2.21
N ASP A 25 7.08 16.07 3.22
CA ASP A 25 8.38 16.15 3.89
C ASP A 25 9.18 14.88 3.65
N GLU A 26 10.11 14.94 2.68
CA GLU A 26 10.93 13.80 2.26
C GLU A 26 11.79 13.22 3.40
N VAL A 27 12.20 14.05 4.38
CA VAL A 27 13.04 13.61 5.51
C VAL A 27 12.22 12.77 6.47
N ILE A 28 11.04 13.28 6.86
CA ILE A 28 10.13 12.54 7.75
C ILE A 28 9.58 11.30 7.04
N ALA A 29 9.28 11.41 5.76
CA ALA A 29 8.82 10.31 4.92
C ALA A 29 9.81 9.15 4.89
N THR A 30 11.08 9.46 4.63
CA THR A 30 12.14 8.46 4.57
C THR A 30 12.34 7.79 5.92
N ALA A 31 12.35 8.57 7.02
CA ALA A 31 12.48 8.03 8.37
C ALA A 31 11.28 7.14 8.78
N LEU A 32 10.06 7.46 8.34
CA LEU A 32 8.88 6.64 8.58
C LEU A 32 8.92 5.35 7.76
N LEU A 33 9.25 5.45 6.47
CA LEU A 33 9.37 4.30 5.58
C LEU A 33 10.45 3.34 6.03
N ASP A 34 11.60 3.85 6.47
CA ASP A 34 12.67 3.03 7.04
C ASP A 34 12.16 2.17 8.20
N ARG A 35 11.41 2.76 9.13
CA ARG A 35 10.79 2.05 10.26
C ARG A 35 9.75 1.02 9.84
N LEU A 36 8.93 1.32 8.83
CA LEU A 36 7.91 0.39 8.33
C LEU A 36 8.53 -0.77 7.56
N LEU A 37 9.58 -0.51 6.78
CA LEU A 37 10.20 -1.48 5.91
C LEU A 37 11.26 -2.35 6.61
N PHE A 38 11.78 -1.91 7.77
CA PHE A 38 12.80 -2.63 8.54
C PHE A 38 12.41 -4.08 8.88
N ARG A 39 11.14 -4.32 9.22
CA ARG A 39 10.59 -5.67 9.48
C ARG A 39 9.23 -5.85 8.80
N CYS A 40 9.20 -5.78 7.48
CA CYS A 40 7.99 -6.06 6.70
C CYS A 40 8.14 -7.27 5.78
N GLU A 41 6.99 -7.84 5.44
CA GLU A 41 6.86 -8.76 4.32
C GLU A 41 6.05 -8.05 3.23
N ILE A 42 6.61 -7.95 2.02
CA ILE A 42 5.95 -7.30 0.89
C ILE A 42 5.21 -8.35 0.09
N ILE A 43 3.88 -8.29 0.12
CA ILE A 43 3.01 -9.14 -0.69
C ILE A 43 2.60 -8.36 -1.95
N ASN A 44 3.20 -8.71 -3.08
CA ASN A 44 2.84 -8.12 -4.37
C ASN A 44 1.57 -8.77 -4.90
N LEU A 45 0.48 -8.01 -4.93
CA LEU A 45 -0.78 -8.46 -5.51
C LEU A 45 -0.78 -8.18 -7.02
N THR A 46 -0.92 -9.25 -7.81
CA THR A 46 -1.05 -9.19 -9.27
C THR A 46 -2.30 -9.93 -9.70
N GLY A 47 -2.96 -9.47 -10.76
CA GLY A 47 -4.17 -10.09 -11.28
C GLY A 47 -5.12 -9.04 -11.86
N GLU A 48 -6.24 -9.52 -12.41
CA GLU A 48 -7.29 -8.61 -12.88
C GLU A 48 -8.05 -8.00 -11.69
N SER A 49 -8.69 -6.86 -11.94
CA SER A 49 -9.49 -6.22 -10.91
C SER A 49 -10.75 -7.05 -10.67
N HIS A 50 -10.89 -7.59 -9.46
CA HIS A 50 -12.12 -8.25 -9.00
C HIS A 50 -13.39 -7.40 -9.26
N ARG A 51 -13.26 -6.07 -9.23
CA ARG A 51 -14.37 -5.14 -9.54
C ARG A 51 -14.76 -5.13 -11.01
N LEU A 52 -13.80 -5.38 -11.91
CA LEU A 52 -14.05 -5.45 -13.35
C LEU A 52 -14.63 -6.82 -13.72
N GLU A 53 -14.09 -7.90 -13.15
CA GLU A 53 -14.58 -9.27 -13.38
C GLU A 53 -16.06 -9.42 -12.98
N ASN A 54 -16.46 -8.85 -11.84
CA ASN A 54 -17.83 -8.94 -11.34
C ASN A 54 -18.71 -7.73 -11.73
N ARG A 55 -18.29 -6.97 -12.75
CA ARG A 55 -19.04 -5.79 -13.19
C ARG A 55 -20.32 -6.22 -13.89
N GLN A 56 -21.46 -6.08 -13.23
CA GLN A 56 -22.76 -6.17 -13.89
C GLN A 56 -23.01 -4.89 -14.68
N THR A 57 -23.09 -5.00 -16.01
CA THR A 57 -23.48 -3.88 -16.86
C THR A 57 -25.00 -3.77 -16.88
N PHE A 58 -25.54 -2.61 -16.50
CA PHE A 58 -26.98 -2.34 -16.52
C PHE A 58 -27.62 -2.34 -17.92
N PHE A 59 -26.83 -2.45 -18.99
CA PHE A 59 -27.28 -2.30 -20.39
C PHE A 59 -27.54 -3.63 -21.11
N GLU A 60 -27.63 -4.75 -20.40
CA GLU A 60 -28.19 -5.98 -20.99
C GLU A 60 -29.73 -5.94 -20.88
N SER A 61 -30.36 -5.27 -21.85
CA SER A 61 -31.80 -5.32 -22.13
C SER A 61 -32.01 -5.51 -23.62
#